data_AF-A0A2W4TXN3-F1
#
_entry.id   AF-A0A2W4TXN3-F1
#
_cell.length_a   1.000
_cell.length_b   1.000
_cell.length_c   1.000
_cell.angle_alpha   90.00
_cell.angle_beta   90.00
_cell.angle_gamma   90.00
#
_symmetry.space_group_name_H-M   'P 1'
#
loop_
_entity.id
_entity.type
_entity.pdbx_description
1 polymer ?
#
loop_
_entity_poly.entity_id
_entity_poly.type
_entity_poly.pdbx_seq_one_letter_code
_entity_poly.pdbx_strand_id
1 'polypeptide(L)'
;MSGPDRSVLKSFGPEALAQALAEQLAIAPNDWHRLSANRSVRAREQAAAALVYMLKDKPEEALPRLQQAIGWLDKTLKAPPCPSHGEKRAKLGK
;
A
#
# COMPACT_ATOMS: atom_id res chain seq x y z
N MET A 1 13.57 19.76 -14.98
CA MET A 1 13.94 19.52 -13.57
C MET A 1 14.97 18.41 -13.58
N SER A 2 16.24 18.71 -13.27
CA SER A 2 17.23 17.64 -13.06
C SER A 2 16.72 16.78 -11.90
N GLY A 3 16.65 15.47 -12.10
CA GLY A 3 16.27 14.53 -11.04
C GLY A 3 17.21 14.66 -9.83
N PRO A 4 16.84 14.06 -8.68
CA PRO A 4 17.71 14.08 -7.51
C PRO A 4 19.09 13.54 -7.87
N ASP A 5 20.12 14.16 -7.29
CA ASP A 5 21.47 13.65 -7.44
C ASP A 5 21.52 12.20 -6.93
N ARG A 6 21.85 11.28 -7.84
CA ARG A 6 21.93 9.85 -7.54
C ARG A 6 23.00 9.55 -6.48
N SER A 7 23.98 10.43 -6.30
CA SER A 7 24.99 10.31 -5.23
C SER A 7 24.35 10.38 -3.85
N VAL A 8 23.37 11.28 -3.67
CA VAL A 8 22.61 11.47 -2.42
C VAL A 8 21.71 10.26 -2.13
N LEU A 9 21.08 9.66 -3.15
CA LEU A 9 20.29 8.45 -2.92
C LEU A 9 21.16 7.27 -2.47
N LYS A 10 22.37 7.14 -3.03
CA LYS A 10 23.33 6.09 -2.66
C LYS A 10 23.94 6.27 -1.27
N SER A 11 23.87 7.44 -0.65
CA SER A 11 24.34 7.63 0.71
C SER A 11 23.37 7.09 1.79
N PHE A 12 22.15 6.71 1.41
CA PHE A 12 21.18 6.07 2.31
C PHE A 12 21.23 4.54 2.18
N GLY A 13 20.96 3.85 3.28
CA GLY A 13 20.76 2.40 3.28
C GLY A 13 19.49 1.98 2.53
N PRO A 14 19.45 0.76 1.98
CA PRO A 14 18.28 0.25 1.24
C PRO A 14 17.01 0.23 2.09
N GLU A 15 17.09 -0.06 3.39
CA GLU A 15 15.97 -0.07 4.33
C GLU A 15 15.38 1.34 4.50
N ALA A 16 16.24 2.35 4.61
CA ALA A 16 15.82 3.74 4.75
C ALA A 16 15.12 4.24 3.48
N LEU A 17 15.67 3.88 2.31
CA LEU A 17 15.04 4.19 1.01
C LEU A 17 13.68 3.50 0.85
N ALA A 18 13.58 2.22 1.21
CA ALA A 18 12.32 1.48 1.15
C ALA A 18 11.28 2.05 2.12
N GLN A 19 11.70 2.42 3.34
CA GLN A 19 10.84 3.04 4.35
C GLN A 19 10.29 4.39 3.84
N ALA A 20 11.15 5.25 3.32
CA ALA A 20 10.75 6.53 2.76
C ALA A 20 9.79 6.36 1.56
N LEU A 21 10.05 5.38 0.69
CA LEU A 21 9.17 5.06 -0.42
C LEU A 21 7.79 4.55 0.06
N ALA A 22 7.77 3.68 1.07
CA ALA A 22 6.53 3.17 1.65
C ALA A 22 5.68 4.30 2.27
N GLU A 23 6.33 5.25 2.95
CA GLU A 23 5.67 6.45 3.51
C GLU A 23 5.11 7.36 2.42
N GLN A 24 5.83 7.56 1.32
CA GLN A 24 5.36 8.35 0.18
C GLN A 24 4.16 7.72 -0.55
N LEU A 25 4.05 6.39 -0.52
CA LEU A 25 3.00 5.64 -1.20
C LEU A 25 1.82 5.28 -0.30
N ALA A 26 1.92 5.53 1.01
CA ALA A 26 0.86 5.27 1.96
C ALA A 26 -0.38 6.12 1.65
N ILE A 27 -1.55 5.49 1.59
CA ILE A 27 -2.81 6.21 1.43
C ILE A 27 -3.14 6.90 2.76
N ALA A 28 -3.11 8.24 2.76
CA ALA A 28 -3.51 9.02 3.92
C ALA A 28 -5.00 8.77 4.27
N PRO A 29 -5.40 8.85 5.56
CA PRO A 29 -6.79 8.65 5.96
C PRO A 29 -7.81 9.48 5.18
N ASN A 30 -7.46 10.73 4.86
CA ASN A 30 -8.32 11.65 4.12
C ASN A 30 -8.50 11.24 2.65
N ASP A 31 -7.53 10.55 2.05
CA ASP A 31 -7.57 10.08 0.68
C ASP A 31 -8.13 8.67 0.54
N TRP A 32 -8.43 8.00 1.67
CA TRP A 32 -8.90 6.62 1.69
C TRP A 32 -10.13 6.40 0.81
N HIS A 33 -11.14 7.26 0.95
CA HIS A 33 -12.38 7.12 0.17
C HIS A 33 -12.15 7.26 -1.33
N ARG A 34 -11.15 8.04 -1.74
CA ARG A 34 -10.82 8.27 -3.15
C ARG A 34 -9.94 7.15 -3.73
N LEU A 35 -8.99 6.65 -2.94
CA LEU A 35 -7.89 5.81 -3.44
C LEU A 35 -7.97 4.34 -3.01
N SER A 36 -8.80 3.99 -2.04
CA SER A 36 -8.90 2.61 -1.50
C SER A 36 -9.27 1.54 -2.54
N ALA A 37 -10.00 1.92 -3.60
CA ALA A 37 -10.33 1.04 -4.71
C ALA A 37 -9.41 1.19 -5.93
N ASN A 38 -8.46 2.13 -5.89
CA ASN A 38 -7.52 2.31 -6.98
C ASN A 38 -6.45 1.21 -6.95
N ARG A 39 -6.63 0.23 -7.84
CA ARG A 39 -5.77 -0.96 -7.96
C ARG A 39 -4.29 -0.63 -8.06
N SER A 40 -3.92 0.36 -8.86
CA SER A 40 -2.51 0.73 -9.05
C SER A 40 -1.91 1.34 -7.78
N VAL A 41 -2.66 2.20 -7.09
CA VAL A 41 -2.22 2.81 -5.82
C VAL A 41 -2.06 1.74 -4.74
N ARG A 42 -3.07 0.88 -4.57
CA ARG A 42 -3.04 -0.21 -3.59
C ARG A 42 -1.90 -1.20 -3.86
N ALA A 43 -1.64 -1.54 -5.13
CA ALA A 43 -0.54 -2.43 -5.48
C ALA A 43 0.82 -1.84 -5.11
N ARG A 44 1.04 -0.55 -5.43
CA ARG A 44 2.30 0.15 -5.11
C ARG A 44 2.52 0.28 -3.60
N GLU A 45 1.48 0.66 -2.86
CA GLU A 45 1.52 0.75 -1.40
C GLU A 45 1.93 -0.59 -0.77
N GLN A 46 1.27 -1.69 -1.17
CA GLN A 46 1.57 -3.01 -0.62
C GLN A 46 2.96 -3.52 -1.02
N ALA A 47 3.39 -3.29 -2.27
CA ALA A 47 4.71 -3.68 -2.73
C ALA A 47 5.84 -2.92 -2.00
N ALA A 48 5.68 -1.61 -1.78
CA ALA A 48 6.64 -0.81 -1.05
C ALA A 48 6.73 -1.24 0.43
N ALA A 49 5.58 -1.49 1.06
CA ALA A 49 5.55 -2.04 2.42
C ALA A 49 6.23 -3.42 2.50
N ALA A 50 5.99 -4.31 1.52
CA ALA A 50 6.64 -5.62 1.47
C ALA A 50 8.17 -5.51 1.38
N LEU A 51 8.68 -4.59 0.55
CA LEU A 51 10.10 -4.35 0.39
C LEU A 51 10.78 -3.98 1.71
N VAL A 52 10.12 -3.16 2.54
CA VAL A 52 10.62 -2.80 3.89
C VAL A 52 10.82 -4.05 4.75
N TYR A 53 9.87 -4.99 4.74
CA TYR A 53 9.98 -6.22 5.53
C TYR A 53 11.01 -7.18 4.97
N MET A 54 11.12 -7.32 3.64
CA MET A 54 12.14 -8.16 3.00
C MET A 54 13.55 -7.70 3.36
N LEU A 55 13.82 -6.39 3.28
CA LEU A 55 15.13 -5.83 3.61
C LEU A 55 15.47 -5.88 5.11
N LYS A 56 14.47 -6.18 5.95
CA LYS A 56 14.63 -6.37 7.40
C LYS A 56 14.60 -7.86 7.78
N ASP A 57 14.75 -8.76 6.82
CA ASP A 57 14.72 -10.22 6.99
C ASP A 57 13.43 -10.74 7.64
N LYS A 58 12.27 -10.16 7.30
CA LYS A 58 10.94 -10.54 7.78
C LYS A 58 10.04 -11.09 6.66
N PRO A 59 10.35 -12.27 6.10
CA PRO A 59 9.60 -12.84 4.98
C PRO A 59 8.12 -13.11 5.32
N GLU A 60 7.81 -13.45 6.57
CA GLU A 60 6.46 -13.71 7.08
C GLU A 60 5.54 -12.48 6.98
N GLU A 61 6.10 -11.28 7.10
CA GLU A 61 5.38 -10.00 6.93
C GLU A 61 5.36 -9.55 5.47
N ALA A 62 6.43 -9.85 4.72
CA ALA A 62 6.56 -9.45 3.33
C ALA A 62 5.62 -10.23 2.40
N LEU A 63 5.55 -11.55 2.56
CA LEU A 63 4.78 -12.43 1.69
C LEU A 63 3.30 -12.05 1.56
N PRO A 64 2.52 -11.86 2.65
CA PRO A 64 1.11 -11.48 2.52
C PRO A 64 0.93 -10.13 1.82
N ARG A 65 1.87 -9.19 1.97
CA ARG A 65 1.82 -7.87 1.30
C ARG A 65 2.10 -7.99 -0.20
N LEU A 66 3.05 -8.83 -0.60
CA LEU A 66 3.28 -9.15 -2.02
C LEU A 66 2.05 -9.79 -2.64
N GLN A 67 1.42 -10.74 -1.95
CA GLN A 67 0.18 -11.37 -2.41
C GLN A 67 -0.95 -10.34 -2.57
N GLN A 68 -1.07 -9.38 -1.64
CA GLN A 68 -2.01 -8.27 -1.79
C GLN A 68 -1.68 -7.41 -3.01
N ALA A 69 -0.41 -7.06 -3.23
CA ALA A 69 0.01 -6.27 -4.38
C ALA A 69 -0.34 -6.98 -5.71
N ILE A 70 -0.04 -8.27 -5.81
CA ILE A 70 -0.41 -9.12 -6.96
C ILE A 70 -1.92 -9.12 -7.13
N GLY A 71 -2.68 -9.35 -6.06
CA GLY A 71 -4.13 -9.44 -6.09
C GLY A 71 -4.81 -8.15 -6.57
N TRP A 72 -4.19 -6.99 -6.33
CA TRP A 72 -4.64 -5.72 -6.87
C TRP A 72 -4.37 -5.58 -8.38
N LEU A 73 -3.21 -6.05 -8.85
CA LEU A 73 -2.79 -5.99 -10.25
C LEU A 73 -3.57 -6.97 -11.13
N ASP A 74 -3.74 -8.22 -10.68
CA ASP A 74 -4.44 -9.29 -11.41
C ASP A 74 -5.97 -9.22 -11.28
N LYS A 75 -6.46 -8.28 -10.45
CA LYS A 75 -7.87 -7.99 -10.19
C LYS A 75 -8.61 -9.05 -9.36
N THR A 76 -7.92 -9.98 -8.72
CA THR A 76 -8.52 -10.95 -7.78
C THR A 76 -9.02 -10.28 -6.49
N LEU A 77 -8.40 -9.18 -6.06
CA LEU A 77 -8.85 -8.39 -4.93
C LEU A 77 -9.86 -7.31 -5.32
N LYS A 78 -10.76 -7.00 -4.38
CA LYS A 78 -11.71 -5.90 -4.44
C LYS A 78 -11.58 -5.08 -3.17
N ALA A 79 -11.86 -3.78 -3.28
CA ALA A 79 -11.86 -2.92 -2.10
C ALA A 79 -12.92 -3.42 -1.11
N PRO A 80 -12.59 -3.44 0.19
CA PRO A 80 -13.61 -3.70 1.20
C PRO A 80 -14.72 -2.63 1.08
N PRO A 81 -15.99 -2.99 1.34
CA PRO A 81 -17.07 -2.01 1.33
C PRO A 81 -16.77 -0.89 2.34
N CYS A 82 -17.17 0.34 2.03
CA CYS A 82 -17.05 1.45 2.97
C CYS A 82 -17.74 1.08 4.31
N PRO A 83 -17.09 1.31 5.46
CA PRO A 83 -17.68 0.98 6.76
C PRO A 83 -18.99 1.74 7.03
N SER A 84 -19.15 2.93 6.43
CA SER A 84 -20.36 3.75 6.53
C SER A 84 -21.57 3.24 5.73
N HIS A 85 -21.44 2.17 4.94
CA HIS A 85 -22.57 1.59 4.18
C HIS A 85 -23.26 0.42 4.90
N GLY A 86 -22.65 -0.14 5.96
CA GLY A 86 -23.22 -1.28 6.70
C GLY A 86 -24.38 -0.92 7.63
N GLU A 87 -24.48 0.32 8.09
CA GLU A 87 -25.45 0.71 9.12
C GLU A 87 -26.89 0.91 8.59
N LYS A 88 -27.06 1.16 7.29
CA LYS A 88 -28.40 1.42 6.72
C LYS A 88 -29.19 0.14 6.39
N ARG A 89 -28.53 -0.99 6.17
CA ARG A 89 -29.22 -2.26 5.83
C ARG A 89 -29.75 -3.02 7.06
N ALA A 90 -29.21 -2.77 8.25
CA ALA A 90 -29.66 -3.41 9.49
C ALA A 90 -30.96 -2.81 10.07
N LYS A 91 -31.42 -1.65 9.57
CA LYS A 91 -32.63 -0.97 10.07
C LYS A 91 -33.88 -1.12 9.17
N LEU A 92 -33.80 -1.85 8.06
CA LEU A 92 -34.91 -2.06 7.12
C LEU A 92 -35.33 -3.54 7.03
N GLY A 93 -35.24 -4.26 8.15
CA GLY A 93 -35.57 -5.68 8.26
C GLY A 93 -36.10 -6.06 9.64
N LYS A 94 -36.73 -5.11 10.35
CA LYS A 94 -37.56 -5.36 11.52
C LYS A 94 -38.97 -4.87 11.24
#